data_AF-A0A914XL42-F1
#
_entry.id   AF-A0A914XL42-F1
#
_cell.length_a   1.000
_cell.length_b   1.000
_cell.length_c   1.000
_cell.angle_alpha   90.00
_cell.angle_beta   90.00
_cell.angle_gamma   90.00
#
_symmetry.space_group_name_H-M   'P 1'
#
loop_
_entity.id
_entity.type
_entity.pdbx_description
1 polymer ?
#
loop_
_entity_poly.entity_id
_entity_poly.type
_entity_poly.pdbx_seq_one_letter_code
_entity_poly.pdbx_strand_id
1 'polypeptide(L)'
;MAAVAVARRRGRPQNPLTIVPPADVVDTVVLMDLKVNAKFIHTWITVDYETTRNWLVRHRLLANSATCRQYHRAMRLTKCEELEFDKEQWRCRDCSMAQSIRKSSFFEDAHLSLMEQLEIIYWWTTDNSQVAIMLELNVSHKTLID
;
A
#
# COMPACT_ATOMS: atom_id res chain seq x y z
N MET A 1 -21.46 50.20 -6.90
CA MET A 1 -21.87 48.88 -7.44
C MET A 1 -21.28 47.81 -6.53
N ALA A 2 -22.10 47.21 -5.67
CA ALA A 2 -21.66 46.25 -4.65
C ALA A 2 -21.36 44.88 -5.30
N ALA A 3 -20.18 44.34 -5.02
CA ALA A 3 -19.80 42.99 -5.43
C ALA A 3 -20.56 41.96 -4.59
N VAL A 4 -21.32 41.08 -5.27
CA VAL A 4 -21.98 39.94 -4.64
C VAL A 4 -20.91 38.90 -4.30
N ALA A 5 -20.61 38.75 -3.02
CA ALA A 5 -19.78 37.67 -2.51
C ALA A 5 -20.53 36.34 -2.64
N VAL A 6 -20.17 35.53 -3.64
CA VAL A 6 -20.68 34.17 -3.78
C VAL A 6 -20.07 33.30 -2.67
N ALA A 7 -20.90 32.92 -1.70
CA ALA A 7 -20.55 32.00 -0.63
C ALA A 7 -20.12 30.63 -1.22
N ARG A 8 -18.82 30.32 -1.15
CA ARG A 8 -18.31 28.98 -1.48
C ARG A 8 -18.89 27.97 -0.49
N ARG A 9 -19.79 27.10 -0.96
CA ARG A 9 -20.27 25.95 -0.18
C ARG A 9 -19.07 25.10 0.22
N ARG A 10 -18.78 25.01 1.52
CA ARG A 10 -17.75 24.12 2.07
C ARG A 10 -18.26 22.68 1.98
N GLY A 11 -18.08 22.05 0.81
CA GLY A 11 -18.32 20.61 0.64
C GLY A 11 -17.29 19.79 1.43
N ARG A 12 -17.68 18.59 1.87
CA ARG A 12 -16.76 17.62 2.49
C ARG A 12 -15.55 17.41 1.56
N PRO A 13 -14.31 17.39 2.09
CA PRO A 13 -13.12 17.15 1.27
C PRO A 13 -13.30 15.86 0.47
N GLN A 14 -12.90 15.90 -0.80
CA GLN A 14 -12.94 14.71 -1.64
C GLN A 14 -11.85 13.73 -1.18
N ASN A 15 -12.19 12.45 -1.21
CA ASN A 15 -11.20 11.40 -1.01
C ASN A 15 -10.09 11.49 -2.07
N PRO A 16 -8.83 11.19 -1.69
CA PRO A 16 -7.69 11.38 -2.58
C PRO A 16 -7.72 10.41 -3.76
N LEU A 17 -7.09 10.81 -4.86
CA LEU A 17 -6.92 10.00 -6.07
C LEU A 17 -5.56 9.29 -6.12
N THR A 18 -4.66 9.66 -5.20
CA THR A 18 -3.32 9.09 -5.06
C THR A 18 -3.04 8.80 -3.59
N ILE A 19 -2.16 7.82 -3.31
CA ILE A 19 -1.71 7.51 -1.95
C ILE A 19 -0.65 8.52 -1.49
N VAL A 20 0.37 8.74 -2.32
CA VAL A 20 1.42 9.76 -2.13
C VAL A 20 1.39 10.78 -3.27
N PRO A 21 1.90 12.00 -3.06
CA PRO A 21 2.09 12.95 -4.16
C PRO A 21 2.89 12.33 -5.33
N PRO A 22 2.50 12.51 -6.60
CA PRO A 22 3.22 11.92 -7.72
C PRO A 22 4.71 12.29 -7.80
N ALA A 23 5.08 13.45 -7.27
CA ALA A 23 6.48 13.90 -7.18
C ALA A 23 7.33 13.09 -6.19
N ASP A 24 6.71 12.39 -5.24
CA ASP A 24 7.40 11.56 -4.25
C ASP A 24 7.67 10.13 -4.77
N VAL A 25 7.10 9.77 -5.93
CA VAL A 25 7.31 8.44 -6.53
C VAL A 25 8.67 8.42 -7.20
N VAL A 26 9.55 7.57 -6.70
CA VAL A 26 10.92 7.40 -7.19
C VAL A 26 11.03 6.24 -8.16
N ASP A 27 12.13 6.19 -8.90
CA ASP A 27 12.43 5.05 -9.77
C ASP A 27 12.91 3.83 -8.96
N THR A 28 12.61 2.63 -9.44
CA THR A 28 12.98 1.37 -8.77
C THR A 28 14.49 1.14 -8.75
N VAL A 29 15.27 1.81 -9.62
CA VAL A 29 16.73 1.75 -9.60
C VAL A 29 17.30 2.12 -8.22
N VAL A 30 16.65 3.02 -7.49
CA VAL A 30 17.08 3.42 -6.12
C VAL A 30 17.05 2.26 -5.13
N LEU A 31 16.21 1.23 -5.38
CA LEU A 31 16.15 0.04 -4.52
C LEU A 31 17.40 -0.85 -4.66
N MET A 32 18.06 -0.85 -5.81
CA MET A 32 19.20 -1.74 -6.08
C MET A 32 20.41 -1.41 -5.20
N ASP A 33 20.56 -0.13 -4.84
CA ASP A 33 21.66 0.36 -3.99
C ASP A 33 21.27 0.43 -2.50
N LEU A 34 20.02 0.07 -2.16
CA LEU A 34 19.52 0.17 -0.80
C LEU A 34 20.15 -0.91 0.08
N LYS A 35 20.93 -0.48 1.07
CA LYS A 35 21.46 -1.38 2.10
C LYS A 35 20.40 -1.68 3.15
N VAL A 36 19.80 -2.85 3.03
CA VAL A 36 18.74 -3.33 3.91
C VAL A 36 19.31 -4.29 4.96
N ASN A 37 18.87 -4.16 6.20
CA ASN A 37 19.07 -5.13 7.27
C ASN A 37 17.81 -5.19 8.14
N ALA A 38 17.72 -6.17 9.05
CA ALA A 38 16.54 -6.41 9.87
C ALA A 38 16.14 -5.15 10.66
N LYS A 39 17.12 -4.48 11.28
CA LYS A 39 16.88 -3.23 12.00
C LYS A 39 16.30 -2.16 11.09
N PHE A 40 16.81 -2.01 9.87
CA PHE A 40 16.30 -1.05 8.90
C PHE A 40 14.84 -1.35 8.50
N ILE A 41 14.53 -2.60 8.15
CA ILE A 41 13.16 -3.02 7.81
C ILE A 41 12.20 -2.68 8.96
N HIS A 42 12.46 -3.17 10.17
CA HIS A 42 11.56 -3.00 11.31
C HIS A 42 11.47 -1.55 11.82
N THR A 43 12.53 -0.76 11.68
CA THR A 43 12.57 0.61 12.24
C THR A 43 12.08 1.68 11.27
N TRP A 44 12.14 1.43 9.95
CA TRP A 44 11.87 2.47 8.94
C TRP A 44 10.79 2.11 7.93
N ILE A 45 10.55 0.83 7.70
CA ILE A 45 9.59 0.39 6.67
C ILE A 45 8.35 -0.20 7.34
N THR A 46 8.51 -1.22 8.19
CA THR A 46 7.39 -1.99 8.78
C THR A 46 6.96 -1.49 10.17
N VAL A 47 7.20 -0.21 10.47
CA VAL A 47 6.81 0.42 11.76
C VAL A 47 5.29 0.43 11.95
N ASP A 48 4.58 0.79 10.89
CA ASP A 48 3.13 0.86 10.84
C ASP A 48 2.65 0.74 9.39
N TYR A 49 1.34 0.50 9.24
CA TYR A 49 0.73 0.29 7.93
C TYR A 49 0.88 1.49 6.99
N GLU A 50 0.72 2.72 7.47
CA GLU A 50 0.77 3.91 6.61
C GLU A 50 2.20 4.14 6.10
N THR A 51 3.20 4.00 6.98
CA THR A 51 4.62 4.07 6.61
C THR A 51 4.96 3.00 5.58
N THR A 52 4.55 1.75 5.82
CA THR A 52 4.77 0.61 4.92
C THR A 52 4.15 0.86 3.55
N ARG A 53 2.85 1.18 3.52
CA ARG A 53 2.09 1.46 2.30
C ARG A 53 2.71 2.61 1.51
N ASN A 54 3.06 3.71 2.18
CA ASN A 54 3.66 4.87 1.52
C ASN A 54 5.03 4.53 0.94
N TRP A 55 5.86 3.75 1.66
CA TRP A 55 7.15 3.29 1.16
C TRP A 55 6.99 2.43 -0.10
N LEU A 56 6.11 1.43 -0.07
CA LEU A 56 5.81 0.56 -1.21
C LEU A 56 5.34 1.35 -2.44
N VAL A 57 4.45 2.33 -2.26
CA VAL A 57 3.97 3.17 -3.35
C VAL A 57 5.06 4.08 -3.90
N ARG A 58 5.85 4.73 -3.03
CA ARG A 58 6.96 5.60 -3.46
C ARG A 58 7.96 4.84 -4.33
N HIS A 59 8.21 3.57 -4.01
CA HIS A 59 9.12 2.72 -4.75
C HIS A 59 8.46 1.89 -5.87
N ARG A 60 7.23 2.23 -6.29
CA ARG A 60 6.47 1.56 -7.37
C ARG A 60 6.21 0.07 -7.16
N LEU A 61 6.24 -0.40 -5.92
CA LEU A 61 5.89 -1.76 -5.54
C LEU A 61 4.37 -1.92 -5.34
N LEU A 62 3.66 -0.81 -5.08
CA LEU A 62 2.22 -0.69 -5.13
C LEU A 62 1.79 0.44 -6.08
N ALA A 63 0.61 0.29 -6.68
CA ALA A 63 0.06 1.32 -7.54
C ALA A 63 -0.32 2.58 -6.74
N ASN A 64 0.21 3.75 -7.14
CA ASN A 64 -0.13 5.02 -6.49
C ASN A 64 -1.55 5.50 -6.82
N SER A 65 -2.16 5.02 -7.91
CA SER A 65 -3.50 5.38 -8.35
C SER A 65 -4.12 4.22 -9.09
N ALA A 66 -5.44 4.23 -9.25
CA ALA A 66 -6.12 3.19 -9.98
C ALA A 66 -7.24 3.73 -10.87
N THR A 67 -7.48 3.02 -11.98
CA THR A 67 -8.47 3.41 -13.00
C THR A 67 -9.60 2.38 -13.04
N CYS A 68 -10.84 2.86 -13.11
CA CYS A 68 -12.01 2.00 -13.23
C CYS A 68 -12.00 1.28 -14.58
N ARG A 69 -12.14 -0.05 -14.56
CA ARG A 69 -12.18 -0.87 -15.78
C ARG A 69 -13.38 -0.58 -16.68
N GLN A 70 -14.51 -0.16 -16.12
CA GLN A 70 -15.76 0.06 -16.87
C GLN A 70 -15.86 1.47 -17.47
N TYR A 71 -15.43 2.50 -16.72
CA TYR A 71 -15.58 3.90 -17.11
C TYR A 71 -14.26 4.62 -17.43
N HIS A 72 -13.12 3.95 -17.24
CA HIS A 72 -11.78 4.49 -17.50
C HIS A 72 -11.46 5.80 -16.76
N ARG A 73 -12.07 6.00 -15.59
CA ARG A 73 -11.87 7.16 -14.72
C ARG A 73 -11.04 6.81 -13.49
N ALA A 74 -10.31 7.80 -12.97
CA ALA A 74 -9.58 7.67 -11.72
C ALA A 74 -10.51 7.30 -10.56
N MET A 75 -10.10 6.31 -9.78
CA MET A 75 -10.79 5.86 -8.58
C MET A 75 -10.29 6.62 -7.36
N ARG A 76 -11.11 6.68 -6.32
CA ARG A 76 -10.80 7.36 -5.06
C ARG A 76 -10.32 6.33 -4.04
N LEU A 77 -9.31 6.68 -3.25
CA LEU A 77 -8.89 5.88 -2.11
C LEU A 77 -9.92 6.05 -0.99
N THR A 78 -10.45 4.94 -0.48
CA THR A 78 -11.50 4.95 0.55
C THR A 78 -11.14 3.98 1.67
N LYS A 79 -11.43 4.36 2.92
CA LYS A 79 -11.34 3.44 4.06
C LYS A 79 -12.43 2.37 3.97
N CYS A 80 -12.10 1.15 4.36
CA CYS A 80 -12.97 0.00 4.40
C CYS A 80 -12.54 -0.91 5.58
N GLU A 81 -13.19 -0.76 6.72
CA GLU A 81 -12.88 -1.51 7.96
C GLU A 81 -13.19 -3.02 7.86
N GLU A 82 -13.94 -3.43 6.83
CA GLU A 82 -14.23 -4.84 6.54
C GLU A 82 -13.01 -5.60 5.99
N LEU A 83 -12.00 -4.87 5.48
CA LEU A 83 -10.75 -5.47 5.03
C LEU A 83 -9.86 -5.79 6.24
N GLU A 84 -9.45 -7.04 6.34
CA GLU A 84 -8.67 -7.56 7.47
C GLU A 84 -7.35 -6.81 7.68
N PHE A 85 -6.61 -6.53 6.59
CA PHE A 85 -5.26 -5.97 6.66
C PHE A 85 -5.18 -4.47 6.32
N ASP A 86 -5.45 -4.11 5.06
CA ASP A 86 -5.09 -2.79 4.54
C ASP A 86 -6.08 -1.69 4.93
N LYS A 87 -7.32 -2.07 5.29
CA LYS A 87 -8.41 -1.16 5.67
C LYS A 87 -8.70 -0.06 4.65
N GLU A 88 -8.20 -0.18 3.42
CA GLU A 88 -8.31 0.80 2.35
C GLU A 88 -8.44 0.11 0.99
N GLN A 89 -9.16 0.76 0.09
CA GLN A 89 -9.41 0.27 -1.26
C GLN A 89 -9.65 1.43 -2.23
N TRP A 90 -9.40 1.16 -3.50
CA TRP A 90 -9.80 2.05 -4.58
C TRP A 90 -11.27 1.83 -4.90
N ARG A 91 -12.07 2.91 -4.92
CA ARG A 91 -13.49 2.84 -5.26
C ARG A 91 -13.86 3.79 -6.39
N CYS A 92 -14.58 3.26 -7.38
CA CYS A 92 -15.12 4.07 -8.47
C CYS A 92 -16.35 4.84 -7.99
N ARG A 93 -16.45 6.11 -8.36
CA ARG A 93 -17.62 6.94 -8.04
C ARG A 93 -18.87 6.55 -8.84
N ASP A 94 -18.69 6.09 -10.08
CA ASP A 94 -19.78 5.93 -11.04
C ASP A 94 -20.41 4.52 -10.98
N CYS A 95 -19.61 3.43 -10.98
CA CYS A 95 -20.13 2.05 -10.87
C CYS A 95 -20.04 1.46 -9.45
N SER A 96 -19.50 2.19 -8.47
CA SER A 96 -19.24 1.69 -7.10
C SER A 96 -18.30 0.49 -6.97
N MET A 97 -17.73 -0.02 -8.09
CA MET A 97 -16.72 -1.08 -8.08
C MET A 97 -15.56 -0.71 -7.18
N ALA A 98 -15.12 -1.67 -6.37
CA ALA A 98 -13.96 -1.55 -5.51
C ALA A 98 -12.85 -2.49 -6.00
N GLN A 99 -11.60 -2.12 -5.72
CA GLN A 99 -10.44 -2.99 -5.91
C GLN A 99 -9.43 -2.74 -4.80
N SER A 100 -8.73 -3.81 -4.41
CA SER A 100 -7.65 -3.74 -3.41
C SER A 100 -6.57 -2.75 -3.84
N ILE A 101 -5.92 -2.11 -2.87
CA ILE A 101 -4.72 -1.30 -3.12
C ILE A 101 -3.55 -2.14 -3.65
N ARG A 102 -3.59 -3.46 -3.42
CA ARG A 102 -2.59 -4.44 -3.87
C ARG A 102 -2.79 -4.93 -5.29
N LYS A 103 -3.89 -4.50 -5.95
CA LYS A 103 -4.25 -4.99 -7.29
C LYS A 103 -3.10 -4.73 -8.28
N SER A 104 -2.76 -5.75 -9.06
CA SER A 104 -1.66 -5.75 -10.04
C SER A 104 -0.28 -5.52 -9.43
N SER A 105 -0.05 -6.05 -8.23
CA SER A 105 1.26 -6.08 -7.58
C SER A 105 1.61 -7.49 -7.12
N PHE A 106 2.85 -7.69 -6.67
CA PHE A 106 3.29 -8.93 -6.05
C PHE A 106 2.45 -9.31 -4.81
N PHE A 107 1.91 -8.31 -4.10
CA PHE A 107 1.16 -8.50 -2.85
C PHE A 107 -0.33 -8.83 -3.08
N GLU A 108 -0.76 -8.98 -4.34
CA GLU A 108 -2.14 -9.31 -4.68
C GLU A 108 -2.55 -10.68 -4.11
N ASP A 109 -3.77 -10.78 -3.59
CA ASP A 109 -4.37 -12.01 -3.03
C ASP A 109 -3.63 -12.65 -1.84
N ALA A 110 -2.57 -12.01 -1.32
CA ALA A 110 -1.87 -12.50 -0.14
C ALA A 110 -2.71 -12.38 1.15
N HIS A 111 -2.76 -13.47 1.93
CA HIS A 111 -3.48 -13.58 3.20
C HIS A 111 -2.69 -13.05 4.41
N LEU A 112 -1.82 -12.07 4.15
CA LEU A 112 -0.93 -11.45 5.13
C LEU A 112 -1.00 -9.93 4.98
N SER A 113 -0.66 -9.19 6.03
CA SER A 113 -0.45 -7.75 5.93
C SER A 113 0.74 -7.42 5.04
N LEU A 114 0.81 -6.18 4.53
CA LEU A 114 1.97 -5.71 3.77
C LEU A 114 3.27 -5.75 4.59
N MET A 115 3.16 -5.53 5.91
CA MET A 115 4.29 -5.58 6.85
C MET A 115 4.83 -7.01 6.96
N GLU A 116 3.97 -7.98 7.24
CA GLU A 116 4.36 -9.40 7.35
C GLU A 116 4.98 -9.92 6.06
N GLN A 117 4.40 -9.56 4.90
CA GLN A 117 4.96 -9.94 3.60
C GLN A 117 6.37 -9.40 3.40
N LEU A 118 6.64 -8.13 3.74
CA LEU A 118 7.97 -7.55 3.60
C LEU A 118 8.98 -8.16 4.57
N GLU A 119 8.58 -8.47 5.79
CA GLU A 119 9.45 -9.14 6.76
C GLU A 119 9.81 -10.54 6.30
N ILE A 120 8.83 -11.34 5.84
CA ILE A 120 9.07 -12.67 5.28
C ILE A 120 10.03 -12.60 4.08
N ILE A 121 9.77 -11.70 3.12
CA ILE A 121 10.64 -11.50 1.96
C ILE A 121 12.06 -11.16 2.40
N TYR A 122 12.24 -10.24 3.35
CA TYR A 122 13.55 -9.91 3.89
C TYR A 122 14.23 -11.15 4.47
N TRP A 123 13.55 -11.90 5.34
CA TRP A 123 14.13 -13.07 5.97
C TRP A 123 14.50 -14.18 4.96
N TRP A 124 13.72 -14.37 3.90
CA TRP A 124 14.09 -15.27 2.80
C TRP A 124 15.39 -14.88 2.10
N THR A 125 15.76 -13.60 2.10
CA THR A 125 17.03 -13.14 1.48
C THR A 125 18.26 -13.33 2.36
N THR A 126 18.11 -13.78 3.61
CA THR A 126 19.19 -13.81 4.62
C THR A 126 19.80 -15.19 4.86
N ASP A 127 19.60 -16.15 3.95
CA ASP A 127 20.06 -17.55 4.05
C ASP A 127 19.67 -18.26 5.38
N ASN A 128 18.66 -17.74 6.06
CA ASN A 128 18.14 -18.34 7.29
C ASN A 128 17.27 -19.57 6.98
N SER A 129 17.33 -20.58 7.85
CA SER A 129 16.45 -21.73 7.73
C SER A 129 14.98 -21.32 7.92
N GLN A 130 14.06 -21.99 7.21
CA GLN A 130 12.63 -21.75 7.36
C GLN A 130 12.17 -21.85 8.83
N VAL A 131 12.74 -22.78 9.61
CA VAL A 131 12.46 -22.94 11.03
C VAL A 131 12.82 -21.68 11.84
N ALA A 132 13.96 -21.08 11.55
CA ALA A 132 14.37 -19.83 12.20
C ALA A 132 13.42 -18.68 11.84
N ILE A 133 13.05 -18.56 10.55
CA ILE A 133 12.14 -17.51 10.08
C ILE A 133 10.76 -17.65 10.72
N MET A 134 10.22 -18.88 10.80
CA MET A 134 8.96 -19.16 11.49
C MET A 134 8.99 -18.72 12.96
N LEU A 135 10.10 -19.00 13.66
CA LEU A 135 10.27 -18.65 15.07
C LEU A 135 10.35 -17.13 15.26
N GLU A 136 11.16 -16.45 14.47
CA GLU A 136 11.39 -15.00 14.59
C GLU A 136 10.13 -14.19 14.23
N LEU A 137 9.38 -14.62 13.21
CA LEU A 137 8.17 -13.93 12.75
C LEU A 137 6.88 -14.46 13.39
N ASN A 138 6.96 -15.52 14.19
CA ASN A 138 5.81 -16.21 14.78
C ASN A 138 4.74 -16.60 13.71
N VAL A 139 5.20 -17.12 12.57
CA VAL A 139 4.34 -17.56 11.45
C VAL A 139 4.33 -19.07 11.30
N SER A 140 3.22 -19.61 10.78
CA SER A 140 3.13 -21.05 10.53
C SER A 140 3.98 -21.45 9.32
N HIS A 141 4.38 -22.73 9.25
CA HIS A 141 5.10 -23.25 8.08
C HIS A 141 4.30 -23.04 6.79
N LYS A 142 2.97 -23.26 6.84
CA LYS A 142 2.09 -23.06 5.71
C LYS A 142 2.17 -21.60 5.23
N THR A 143 2.01 -20.65 6.13
CA THR A 143 2.13 -19.21 5.84
C THR A 143 3.47 -18.82 5.22
N LEU A 144 4.56 -19.50 5.58
CA LEU A 144 5.89 -19.23 5.06
C LEU A 144 6.14 -19.81 3.66
N ILE A 145 5.27 -20.67 3.13
CA ILE A 145 5.49 -21.30 1.80
C ILE A 145 4.34 -21.09 0.81
N ASP A 146 3.21 -20.59 1.30
CA ASP A 146 1.97 -20.32 0.55
C ASP A 146 2.03 -18.95 -0.12
#